data_AF-W9AUT0-F1
#
_entry.id   AF-W9AUT0-F1
#
_cell.length_a   1.000
_cell.length_b   1.000
_cell.length_c   1.000
_cell.angle_alpha   90.00
_cell.angle_beta   90.00
_cell.angle_gamma   90.00
#
_symmetry.space_group_name_H-M   'P 1'
#
loop_
_entity.id
_entity.type
_entity.pdbx_description
1 polymer ?
#
loop_
_entity_poly.entity_id
_entity_poly.type
_entity_poly.pdbx_seq_one_letter_code
_entity_poly.pdbx_strand_id
1 'polypeptide(L)'
;MRPERWSQTIRSIASFVAVALLSACATTSQSGPVSTTETAPTRSYPNWPKLVDDFRFQWSAEPGIDLTEGPGVVVRAYVESYNIAIFTADSNNVYPGFMRATPANQTYREATALQLTGIRPLGEGYSVTPRDARPHYGSMQFHLLEITPAADGLEVLACIGDYANFMRSDVEPGKFISVAAIQSNATPRPDTGVRPLRITLTQHDPRVGSNAPAPVSAPQEGPAPAPDQDVFGNWFITGASFGGWGPKDAPEPTRWPPASLMQRCSQAMPQNEAERLSMIAGFKDKPPPHGDAVPGWPLNPK
;
A
#
# COMPACT_ATOMS: atom_id res chain seq x y z
N MET A 1 -50.70 4.36 42.95
CA MET A 1 -51.80 5.09 42.27
C MET A 1 -51.65 6.57 42.56
N ARG A 2 -51.99 7.44 41.59
CA ARG A 2 -51.99 8.92 41.63
C ARG A 2 -50.63 9.63 41.87
N PRO A 3 -50.45 10.87 41.37
CA PRO A 3 -49.25 11.69 41.56
C PRO A 3 -49.51 13.01 42.33
N GLU A 4 -48.46 13.67 42.80
CA GLU A 4 -48.39 15.11 43.13
C GLU A 4 -46.93 15.56 42.89
N ARG A 5 -46.62 16.47 41.95
CA ARG A 5 -46.89 17.92 41.83
C ARG A 5 -45.78 18.78 42.45
N TRP A 6 -45.31 19.77 41.68
CA TRP A 6 -44.27 20.73 42.05
C TRP A 6 -44.73 21.71 43.14
N SER A 7 -43.79 22.20 43.95
CA SER A 7 -43.95 23.35 44.84
C SER A 7 -43.26 24.61 44.26
N GLN A 8 -43.56 25.79 44.83
CA GLN A 8 -43.32 27.10 44.19
C GLN A 8 -42.35 28.03 44.94
N THR A 9 -41.52 28.70 44.15
CA THR A 9 -40.96 30.06 44.27
C THR A 9 -40.82 30.80 45.62
N ILE A 10 -39.59 31.31 45.82
CA ILE A 10 -39.24 32.69 46.25
C ILE A 10 -39.46 33.12 47.71
N ARG A 11 -38.39 33.69 48.30
CA ARG A 11 -38.42 34.79 49.27
C ARG A 11 -37.37 35.84 48.87
N SER A 12 -37.52 37.08 49.37
CA SER A 12 -36.94 38.27 48.73
C SER A 12 -36.05 39.13 49.64
N ILE A 13 -35.03 39.73 49.01
CA ILE A 13 -34.50 41.10 49.20
C ILE A 13 -34.14 41.58 50.62
N ALA A 14 -32.87 42.01 50.76
CA ALA A 14 -32.50 43.21 51.51
C ALA A 14 -31.33 43.92 50.78
N SER A 15 -31.32 45.25 50.71
CA SER A 15 -30.36 46.05 49.92
C SER A 15 -29.79 47.22 50.72
N PHE A 16 -28.51 47.57 50.53
CA PHE A 16 -27.89 48.81 51.03
C PHE A 16 -26.86 49.37 50.02
N VAL A 17 -26.64 50.70 50.06
CA VAL A 17 -26.04 51.53 48.99
C VAL A 17 -25.35 52.77 49.63
N ALA A 18 -24.17 53.26 49.24
CA ALA A 18 -23.13 52.75 48.33
C ALA A 18 -21.76 52.66 49.06
N VAL A 19 -20.63 53.33 48.77
CA VAL A 19 -20.19 54.42 47.86
C VAL A 19 -18.81 54.06 47.24
N ALA A 20 -18.37 54.77 46.20
CA ALA A 20 -17.20 54.43 45.35
C ALA A 20 -15.90 55.20 45.68
N LEU A 21 -14.90 55.08 44.78
CA LEU A 21 -13.52 55.64 44.77
C LEU A 21 -12.49 54.74 45.51
N LEU A 22 -11.28 54.46 44.99
CA LEU A 22 -10.53 54.97 43.83
C LEU A 22 -9.68 53.87 43.12
N SER A 23 -9.07 54.20 41.99
CA SER A 23 -8.34 53.31 41.08
C SER A 23 -6.87 53.03 41.44
N ALA A 24 -6.40 51.81 41.18
CA ALA A 24 -4.98 51.49 40.93
C ALA A 24 -4.84 50.28 39.99
N CYS A 25 -3.87 50.29 39.07
CA CYS A 25 -3.62 49.19 38.13
C CYS A 25 -2.30 48.47 38.45
N ALA A 26 -2.29 47.14 38.40
CA ALA A 26 -1.07 46.32 38.36
C ALA A 26 -1.35 45.01 37.62
N THR A 27 -0.94 44.92 36.35
CA THR A 27 -1.22 43.77 35.48
C THR A 27 -0.10 42.73 35.57
N THR A 28 -0.23 41.74 36.45
CA THR A 28 0.72 40.61 36.54
C THR A 28 0.28 39.45 35.65
N SER A 29 0.33 39.66 34.32
CA SER A 29 0.19 38.57 33.36
C SER A 29 1.41 37.65 33.45
N GLN A 30 1.24 36.46 34.03
CA GLN A 30 2.29 35.44 34.04
C GLN A 30 2.56 34.98 32.60
N SER A 31 3.69 35.40 32.04
CA SER A 31 4.22 34.86 30.79
C SER A 31 4.74 33.44 31.04
N GLY A 32 3.84 32.46 30.98
CA GLY A 32 4.23 31.06 30.88
C GLY A 32 5.14 30.83 29.67
N PRO A 33 6.05 29.86 29.70
CA PRO A 33 6.91 29.57 28.56
C PRO A 33 6.03 29.21 27.37
N VAL A 34 6.24 29.90 26.25
CA VAL A 34 5.67 29.47 24.97
C VAL A 34 6.31 28.14 24.63
N SER A 35 5.53 27.06 24.74
CA SER A 35 5.92 25.76 24.21
C SER A 35 6.03 25.90 22.69
N THR A 36 7.23 26.23 22.22
CA THR A 36 7.57 26.18 20.80
C THR A 36 7.34 24.74 20.35
N THR A 37 6.30 24.51 19.55
CA THR A 37 6.07 23.21 18.93
C THR A 37 7.22 22.97 17.95
N GLU A 38 8.25 22.29 18.43
CA GLU A 38 9.37 21.85 17.62
C GLU A 38 8.81 20.92 16.55
N THR A 39 8.80 21.41 15.30
CA THR A 39 8.32 20.64 14.16
C THR A 39 9.24 19.43 13.98
N ALA A 40 8.80 18.28 14.49
CA ALA A 40 9.57 17.05 14.47
C ALA A 40 10.11 16.81 13.04
N PRO A 41 11.42 16.55 12.88
CA PRO A 41 12.08 16.60 11.59
C PRO A 41 11.45 15.60 10.62
N THR A 42 10.91 16.08 9.50
CA THR A 42 10.18 15.28 8.52
C THR A 42 11.03 14.07 8.10
N ARG A 43 10.63 12.87 8.52
CA ARG A 43 11.35 11.63 8.20
C ARG A 43 11.21 11.35 6.71
N SER A 44 12.23 11.71 5.94
CA SER A 44 12.36 11.29 4.55
C SER A 44 12.60 9.79 4.48
N TYR A 45 11.86 9.10 3.60
CA TYR A 45 12.03 7.68 3.26
C TYR A 45 12.56 7.62 1.82
N PRO A 46 13.82 7.25 1.57
CA PRO A 46 14.44 7.39 0.24
C PRO A 46 13.69 6.67 -0.89
N ASN A 47 13.08 5.53 -0.57
CA ASN A 47 12.37 4.66 -1.52
C ASN A 47 10.85 4.89 -1.48
N TRP A 48 10.39 6.02 -0.94
CA TRP A 48 8.98 6.45 -0.95
C TRP A 48 8.86 7.84 -1.61
N PRO A 49 8.71 7.91 -2.93
CA PRO A 49 8.62 9.18 -3.63
C PRO A 49 7.32 9.92 -3.30
N LYS A 50 7.34 11.26 -3.36
CA LYS A 50 6.18 12.11 -3.03
C LYS A 50 4.89 11.82 -3.81
N LEU A 51 5.00 11.11 -4.94
CA LEU A 51 3.86 10.64 -5.73
C LEU A 51 3.00 9.59 -4.99
N VAL A 52 3.48 9.01 -3.88
CA VAL A 52 2.76 8.05 -3.04
C VAL A 52 2.62 8.51 -1.57
N ASP A 53 2.88 9.80 -1.26
CA ASP A 53 2.72 10.34 0.11
C ASP A 53 1.29 10.15 0.66
N ASP A 54 0.27 10.30 -0.20
CA ASP A 54 -1.17 10.14 0.11
C ASP A 54 -1.72 8.73 -0.21
N PHE A 55 -0.87 7.71 -0.31
CA PHE A 55 -1.22 6.32 -0.66
C PHE A 55 -0.61 5.29 0.31
N ARG A 56 -1.20 4.11 0.56
CA ARG A 56 -0.57 3.03 1.37
C ARG A 56 -0.83 1.61 0.84
N PHE A 57 0.10 0.70 1.14
CA PHE A 57 -0.08 -0.74 0.95
C PHE A 57 -0.68 -1.39 2.21
N GLN A 58 -1.61 -2.32 2.02
CA GLN A 58 -2.36 -2.97 3.11
C GLN A 58 -2.44 -4.47 2.86
N TRP A 59 -1.79 -5.26 3.71
CA TRP A 59 -1.65 -6.71 3.61
C TRP A 59 -2.56 -7.45 4.59
N SER A 60 -2.92 -8.65 4.18
CA SER A 60 -3.58 -9.69 4.96
C SER A 60 -3.06 -11.05 4.48
N ALA A 61 -3.39 -12.13 5.17
CA ALA A 61 -2.98 -13.47 4.78
C ALA A 61 -3.94 -14.54 5.33
N GLU A 62 -3.90 -15.73 4.75
CA GLU A 62 -4.55 -16.92 5.30
C GLU A 62 -3.92 -17.33 6.65
N PRO A 63 -4.67 -17.98 7.56
CA PRO A 63 -4.17 -18.36 8.88
C PRO A 63 -2.91 -19.23 8.83
N GLY A 64 -1.87 -18.80 9.53
CA GLY A 64 -0.58 -19.50 9.61
C GLY A 64 0.49 -19.01 8.61
N ILE A 65 0.16 -18.05 7.75
CA ILE A 65 1.14 -17.32 6.94
C ILE A 65 1.57 -16.05 7.69
N ASP A 66 2.88 -15.90 7.90
CA ASP A 66 3.45 -14.71 8.52
C ASP A 66 3.67 -13.56 7.49
N LEU A 67 3.54 -12.31 7.94
CA LEU A 67 3.72 -11.09 7.15
C LEU A 67 4.86 -10.20 7.65
N THR A 68 5.42 -10.47 8.82
CA THR A 68 6.49 -9.67 9.46
C THR A 68 7.80 -10.47 9.57
N GLU A 69 7.77 -11.79 9.44
CA GLU A 69 8.96 -12.66 9.39
C GLU A 69 9.06 -13.50 8.10
N GLY A 70 10.26 -14.03 7.82
CA GLY A 70 10.49 -15.05 6.80
C GLY A 70 10.12 -14.65 5.36
N PRO A 71 9.60 -15.59 4.54
CA PRO A 71 9.26 -15.33 3.13
C PRO A 71 8.18 -14.26 2.91
N GLY A 72 7.29 -14.04 3.88
CA GLY A 72 6.23 -13.03 3.79
C GLY A 72 6.81 -11.61 3.63
N VAL A 73 7.87 -11.30 4.37
CA VAL A 73 8.65 -10.06 4.24
C VAL A 73 9.17 -9.85 2.82
N VAL A 74 9.75 -10.90 2.22
CA VAL A 74 10.36 -10.85 0.89
C VAL A 74 9.31 -10.62 -0.18
N VAL A 75 8.16 -11.29 -0.07
CA VAL A 75 7.02 -11.10 -0.98
C VAL A 75 6.45 -9.68 -0.86
N ARG A 76 6.26 -9.17 0.36
CA ARG A 76 5.86 -7.78 0.60
C ARG A 76 6.82 -6.80 -0.07
N ALA A 77 8.11 -6.91 0.27
CA ALA A 77 9.15 -6.02 -0.26
C ALA A 77 9.23 -6.04 -1.79
N TYR A 78 9.12 -7.22 -2.40
CA TYR A 78 9.09 -7.39 -3.85
C TYR A 78 7.89 -6.72 -4.50
N VAL A 79 6.67 -7.02 -4.03
CA VAL A 79 5.43 -6.53 -4.65
C VAL A 79 5.23 -5.03 -4.43
N GLU A 80 5.56 -4.50 -3.24
CA GLU A 80 5.52 -3.08 -2.96
C GLU A 80 6.51 -2.30 -3.84
N SER A 81 7.78 -2.75 -3.92
CA SER A 81 8.80 -2.18 -4.81
C SER A 81 8.35 -2.13 -6.26
N TYR A 82 7.79 -3.24 -6.76
CA TYR A 82 7.30 -3.33 -8.13
C TYR A 82 6.22 -2.28 -8.38
N ASN A 83 5.26 -2.11 -7.46
CA ASN A 83 4.18 -1.15 -7.61
C ASN A 83 4.65 0.31 -7.52
N ILE A 84 5.54 0.67 -6.58
CA ILE A 84 6.09 2.04 -6.49
C ILE A 84 6.80 2.44 -7.79
N ALA A 85 7.60 1.55 -8.36
CA ALA A 85 8.30 1.80 -9.62
C ALA A 85 7.33 1.95 -10.81
N ILE A 86 6.22 1.20 -10.84
CA ILE A 86 5.15 1.37 -11.85
C ILE A 86 4.44 2.73 -11.67
N PHE A 87 4.04 3.09 -10.44
CA PHE A 87 3.32 4.35 -10.15
C PHE A 87 4.18 5.59 -10.44
N THR A 88 5.48 5.50 -10.18
CA THR A 88 6.44 6.59 -10.42
C THR A 88 7.10 6.55 -11.80
N ALA A 89 6.80 5.52 -12.60
CA ALA A 89 7.42 5.23 -13.90
C ALA A 89 8.98 5.29 -13.86
N ASP A 90 9.56 4.89 -12.73
CA ASP A 90 11.00 4.92 -12.47
C ASP A 90 11.45 3.63 -11.76
N SER A 91 12.30 2.83 -12.41
CA SER A 91 12.84 1.59 -11.86
C SER A 91 13.88 1.77 -10.75
N ASN A 92 14.29 3.01 -10.46
CA ASN A 92 15.17 3.33 -9.33
C ASN A 92 14.41 3.46 -7.99
N ASN A 93 13.08 3.66 -8.00
CA ASN A 93 12.25 3.82 -6.80
C ASN A 93 11.82 2.48 -6.17
N VAL A 94 12.69 1.47 -6.24
CA VAL A 94 12.49 0.14 -5.63
C VAL A 94 13.17 0.06 -4.26
N TYR A 95 12.75 -0.86 -3.39
CA TYR A 95 13.37 -1.02 -2.07
C TYR A 95 14.83 -1.52 -2.16
N PRO A 96 15.66 -1.26 -1.12
CA PRO A 96 17.07 -1.65 -1.15
C PRO A 96 17.20 -3.17 -1.27
N GLY A 97 18.14 -3.64 -2.08
CA GLY A 97 18.32 -5.06 -2.38
C GLY A 97 17.48 -5.60 -3.54
N PHE A 98 16.37 -4.96 -3.95
CA PHE A 98 15.47 -5.46 -5.01
C PHE A 98 16.21 -5.82 -6.32
N MET A 99 17.16 -5.00 -6.74
CA MET A 99 17.94 -5.22 -7.98
C MET A 99 19.01 -6.31 -7.87
N ARG A 100 19.34 -6.79 -6.65
CA ARG A 100 20.10 -8.03 -6.43
C ARG A 100 19.16 -9.23 -6.35
N ALA A 101 18.04 -9.08 -5.64
CA ALA A 101 17.05 -10.13 -5.39
C ALA A 101 16.16 -10.47 -6.60
N THR A 102 16.38 -9.85 -7.76
CA THR A 102 15.64 -10.11 -9.00
C THR A 102 16.60 -10.24 -10.18
N PRO A 103 16.32 -11.09 -11.19
CA PRO A 103 16.99 -11.06 -12.48
C PRO A 103 16.50 -9.85 -13.29
N ALA A 104 17.24 -9.48 -14.34
CA ALA A 104 16.68 -8.63 -15.39
C ALA A 104 15.55 -9.37 -16.14
N ASN A 105 14.56 -8.64 -16.64
CA ASN A 105 13.53 -9.19 -17.52
C ASN A 105 14.15 -9.74 -18.80
N GLN A 106 13.63 -10.87 -19.27
CA GLN A 106 13.86 -11.35 -20.63
C GLN A 106 12.85 -10.69 -21.58
N THR A 107 13.24 -10.40 -22.82
CA THR A 107 12.25 -10.01 -23.85
C THR A 107 11.31 -11.17 -24.15
N TYR A 108 10.13 -10.90 -24.70
CA TYR A 108 9.20 -11.91 -25.20
C TYR A 108 9.85 -12.85 -26.23
N ARG A 109 10.86 -12.36 -26.98
CA ARG A 109 11.65 -13.16 -27.91
C ARG A 109 12.51 -14.20 -27.18
N GLU A 110 13.26 -13.76 -26.17
CA GLU A 110 14.20 -14.59 -25.40
C GLU A 110 13.49 -15.54 -24.44
N ALA A 111 12.38 -15.10 -23.84
CA ALA A 111 11.69 -15.81 -22.78
C ALA A 111 11.18 -17.19 -23.23
N THR A 112 11.50 -18.23 -22.47
CA THR A 112 10.90 -19.57 -22.63
C THR A 112 9.54 -19.69 -21.92
N ALA A 113 9.31 -18.87 -20.90
CA ALA A 113 8.06 -18.80 -20.15
C ALA A 113 7.74 -17.35 -19.73
N LEU A 114 6.45 -17.02 -19.70
CA LEU A 114 5.94 -15.65 -19.53
C LEU A 114 6.30 -15.02 -18.18
N GLN A 115 6.46 -15.82 -17.12
CA GLN A 115 6.85 -15.31 -15.80
C GLN A 115 8.29 -14.78 -15.71
N LEU A 116 9.03 -14.76 -16.83
CA LEU A 116 10.39 -14.23 -16.98
C LEU A 116 10.44 -12.83 -17.63
N THR A 117 9.33 -12.34 -18.20
CA THR A 117 9.29 -11.05 -18.91
C THR A 117 8.93 -9.86 -18.01
N GLY A 118 8.33 -10.13 -16.84
CA GLY A 118 7.84 -9.13 -15.89
C GLY A 118 8.25 -9.42 -14.44
N ILE A 119 9.49 -9.86 -14.20
CA ILE A 119 10.02 -10.01 -12.83
C ILE A 119 10.42 -8.64 -12.26
N ARG A 120 10.92 -7.73 -13.09
CA ARG A 120 11.13 -6.32 -12.74
C ARG A 120 10.03 -5.43 -13.35
N PRO A 121 9.68 -4.32 -12.70
CA PRO A 121 8.74 -3.32 -13.25
C PRO A 121 9.33 -2.67 -14.51
N LEU A 122 8.45 -2.07 -15.33
CA LEU A 122 8.82 -1.31 -16.53
C LEU A 122 9.63 -2.13 -17.56
N GLY A 123 9.16 -3.35 -17.85
CA GLY A 123 9.74 -4.25 -18.84
C GLY A 123 9.47 -3.87 -20.30
N GLU A 124 9.69 -4.83 -21.21
CA GLU A 124 9.43 -4.64 -22.65
C GLU A 124 7.99 -4.14 -22.91
N GLY A 125 7.86 -3.15 -23.79
CA GLY A 125 6.57 -2.53 -24.13
C GLY A 125 6.16 -1.35 -23.25
N TYR A 126 6.80 -1.09 -22.11
CA TYR A 126 6.58 0.14 -21.34
C TYR A 126 7.25 1.34 -22.02
N SER A 127 6.45 2.34 -22.40
CA SER A 127 6.90 3.59 -23.02
C SER A 127 6.80 4.82 -22.09
N VAL A 128 6.26 4.64 -20.89
CA VAL A 128 6.13 5.70 -19.87
C VAL A 128 7.47 6.01 -19.21
N THR A 129 7.63 7.27 -18.80
CA THR A 129 8.82 7.81 -18.15
C THR A 129 8.45 8.50 -16.82
N PRO A 130 9.41 8.87 -15.97
CA PRO A 130 9.13 9.62 -14.73
C PRO A 130 8.46 11.00 -14.95
N ARG A 131 8.33 11.46 -16.21
CA ARG A 131 7.59 12.68 -16.59
C ARG A 131 6.08 12.44 -16.75
N ASP A 132 5.70 11.21 -17.03
CA ASP A 132 4.31 10.79 -17.27
C ASP A 132 3.61 10.40 -15.97
N ALA A 133 4.40 10.02 -14.96
CA ALA A 133 3.98 9.62 -13.62
C ALA A 133 3.01 10.61 -12.96
N ARG A 134 2.12 10.08 -12.12
CA ARG A 134 1.04 10.83 -11.45
C ARG A 134 1.05 10.56 -9.94
N PRO A 135 0.57 11.48 -9.10
CA PRO A 135 0.30 11.17 -7.71
C PRO A 135 -0.82 10.13 -7.58
N HIS A 136 -0.56 9.10 -6.79
CA HIS A 136 -1.51 8.07 -6.40
C HIS A 136 -2.06 8.36 -4.99
N TYR A 137 -3.30 7.95 -4.77
CA TYR A 137 -4.09 8.24 -3.57
C TYR A 137 -4.84 6.99 -3.10
N GLY A 138 -5.14 6.90 -1.80
CA GLY A 138 -5.91 5.78 -1.25
C GLY A 138 -5.02 4.59 -0.92
N SER A 139 -5.41 3.38 -1.28
CA SER A 139 -4.61 2.20 -0.91
C SER A 139 -4.69 1.06 -1.93
N MET A 140 -3.77 0.11 -1.80
CA MET A 140 -3.83 -1.17 -2.50
C MET A 140 -3.81 -2.29 -1.48
N GLN A 141 -4.84 -3.13 -1.56
CA GLN A 141 -4.97 -4.31 -0.72
C GLN A 141 -4.16 -5.46 -1.30
N PHE A 142 -3.58 -6.28 -0.44
CA PHE A 142 -2.98 -7.54 -0.79
C PHE A 142 -3.40 -8.63 0.18
N HIS A 143 -3.43 -9.87 -0.30
CA HIS A 143 -3.70 -11.03 0.53
C HIS A 143 -2.77 -12.19 0.13
N LEU A 144 -2.00 -12.76 1.06
CA LEU A 144 -1.24 -13.99 0.81
C LEU A 144 -2.15 -15.20 1.02
N LEU A 145 -2.43 -15.95 -0.05
CA LEU A 145 -3.24 -17.16 0.00
C LEU A 145 -2.40 -18.38 0.41
N GLU A 146 -1.22 -18.53 -0.18
CA GLU A 146 -0.38 -19.72 -0.03
C GLU A 146 1.09 -19.34 -0.11
N ILE A 147 1.91 -19.97 0.74
CA ILE A 147 3.36 -20.09 0.58
C ILE A 147 3.67 -21.59 0.67
N THR A 148 4.09 -22.21 -0.42
CA THR A 148 4.26 -23.66 -0.53
C THR A 148 5.67 -24.05 -1.01
N PRO A 149 6.24 -25.18 -0.56
CA PRO A 149 7.52 -25.67 -1.07
C PRO A 149 7.44 -26.00 -2.57
N ALA A 150 8.43 -25.52 -3.33
CA ALA A 150 8.62 -25.82 -4.74
C ALA A 150 9.84 -26.75 -4.95
N ALA A 151 10.10 -27.16 -6.19
CA ALA A 151 11.26 -28.00 -6.53
C ALA A 151 12.61 -27.30 -6.29
N ASP A 152 12.64 -25.97 -6.38
CA ASP A 152 13.73 -25.11 -5.91
C ASP A 152 13.13 -23.89 -5.20
N GLY A 153 13.22 -23.88 -3.88
CA GLY A 153 12.68 -22.81 -3.03
C GLY A 153 11.17 -22.93 -2.77
N LEU A 154 10.45 -21.83 -3.00
CA LEU A 154 9.04 -21.65 -2.65
C LEU A 154 8.24 -21.14 -3.85
N GLU A 155 6.96 -21.50 -3.87
CA GLU A 155 5.91 -20.86 -4.65
C GLU A 155 4.99 -20.07 -3.73
N VAL A 156 4.52 -18.91 -4.19
CA VAL A 156 3.62 -18.03 -3.47
C VAL A 156 2.43 -17.67 -4.35
N LEU A 157 1.23 -17.86 -3.81
CA LEU A 157 -0.01 -17.34 -4.40
C LEU A 157 -0.53 -16.19 -3.53
N ALA A 158 -0.77 -15.06 -4.18
CA ALA A 158 -1.27 -13.85 -3.55
C ALA A 158 -2.39 -13.22 -4.38
N CYS A 159 -3.07 -12.25 -3.80
CA CYS A 159 -4.11 -11.43 -4.43
C CYS A 159 -3.73 -9.96 -4.36
N ILE A 160 -4.06 -9.21 -5.41
CA ILE A 160 -3.92 -7.77 -5.53
C ILE A 160 -5.32 -7.16 -5.63
N GLY A 161 -5.64 -6.23 -4.74
CA GLY A 161 -6.84 -5.41 -4.73
C GLY A 161 -6.49 -3.95 -5.05
N ASP A 162 -6.69 -3.51 -6.30
CA ASP A 162 -6.36 -2.14 -6.75
C ASP A 162 -7.57 -1.21 -6.88
N TYR A 163 -8.76 -1.67 -6.46
CA TYR A 163 -10.00 -0.88 -6.44
C TYR A 163 -9.89 0.42 -5.63
N ALA A 164 -9.15 0.42 -4.52
CA ALA A 164 -8.95 1.57 -3.63
C ALA A 164 -7.79 2.50 -4.04
N ASN A 165 -7.08 2.21 -5.14
CA ASN A 165 -6.01 3.06 -5.66
C ASN A 165 -6.58 4.08 -6.65
N PHE A 166 -6.34 5.37 -6.42
CA PHE A 166 -6.91 6.47 -7.17
C PHE A 166 -5.84 7.40 -7.75
N MET A 167 -6.15 7.99 -8.89
CA MET A 167 -5.44 9.14 -9.46
C MET A 167 -6.41 10.31 -9.66
N ARG A 168 -5.88 11.47 -10.05
CA ARG A 168 -6.71 12.55 -10.62
C ARG A 168 -7.21 12.13 -12.00
N SER A 169 -8.41 12.57 -12.39
CA SER A 169 -8.90 12.31 -13.74
C SER A 169 -8.23 13.25 -14.76
N ASP A 170 -7.86 12.71 -15.91
CA ASP A 170 -7.38 13.51 -17.05
C ASP A 170 -8.54 14.11 -17.88
N VAL A 171 -9.80 13.70 -17.63
CA VAL A 171 -10.99 14.15 -18.39
C VAL A 171 -11.99 14.98 -17.58
N GLU A 172 -12.05 14.81 -16.26
CA GLU A 172 -12.93 15.56 -15.34
C GLU A 172 -12.10 16.39 -14.35
N PRO A 173 -11.80 17.68 -14.67
CA PRO A 173 -10.89 18.50 -13.88
C PRO A 173 -11.27 18.62 -12.40
N GLY A 174 -10.30 18.36 -11.54
CA GLY A 174 -10.47 18.41 -10.08
C GLY A 174 -11.06 17.14 -9.45
N LYS A 175 -11.59 16.19 -10.25
CA LYS A 175 -12.07 14.90 -9.76
C LYS A 175 -10.96 13.85 -9.64
N PHE A 176 -11.26 12.80 -8.88
CA PHE A 176 -10.45 11.60 -8.71
C PHE A 176 -11.17 10.39 -9.31
N ILE A 177 -10.40 9.39 -9.72
CA ILE A 177 -10.88 8.17 -10.37
C ILE A 177 -9.99 6.98 -9.99
N SER A 178 -10.58 5.79 -9.82
CA SER A 178 -9.86 4.56 -9.51
C SER A 178 -8.99 4.13 -10.71
N VAL A 179 -7.80 3.57 -10.46
CA VAL A 179 -6.94 3.01 -11.52
C VAL A 179 -7.62 1.86 -12.27
N ALA A 180 -8.53 1.15 -11.59
CA ALA A 180 -9.35 0.08 -12.15
C ALA A 180 -10.54 0.60 -13.01
N ALA A 181 -10.75 1.91 -13.12
CA ALA A 181 -11.80 2.49 -13.96
C ALA A 181 -11.28 2.96 -15.33
N ILE A 182 -12.19 3.00 -16.32
CA ILE A 182 -11.96 3.59 -17.64
C ILE A 182 -12.03 5.12 -17.50
N GLN A 183 -10.97 5.84 -17.89
CA GLN A 183 -10.88 7.29 -17.70
C GLN A 183 -12.06 8.06 -18.31
N SER A 184 -12.48 7.73 -19.53
CA SER A 184 -13.45 8.51 -20.32
C SER A 184 -14.91 8.46 -19.84
N ASN A 185 -15.27 7.54 -18.93
CA ASN A 185 -16.65 7.37 -18.45
C ASN A 185 -16.75 6.92 -16.97
N ALA A 186 -15.61 6.71 -16.30
CA ALA A 186 -15.48 6.17 -14.95
C ALA A 186 -16.22 4.84 -14.69
N THR A 187 -16.47 3.99 -15.69
CA THR A 187 -16.95 2.62 -15.45
C THR A 187 -15.79 1.69 -15.08
N PRO A 188 -15.99 0.68 -14.21
CA PRO A 188 -14.98 -0.35 -13.96
C PRO A 188 -14.50 -1.02 -15.25
N ARG A 189 -13.21 -1.32 -15.36
CA ARG A 189 -12.66 -2.13 -16.45
C ARG A 189 -12.97 -3.62 -16.19
N PRO A 190 -13.28 -4.42 -17.22
CA PRO A 190 -13.34 -5.88 -17.09
C PRO A 190 -12.05 -6.42 -16.46
N ASP A 191 -12.19 -7.45 -15.61
CA ASP A 191 -11.09 -8.20 -14.99
C ASP A 191 -10.09 -7.36 -14.17
N THR A 192 -10.52 -6.21 -13.64
CA THR A 192 -9.73 -5.34 -12.74
C THR A 192 -10.36 -5.20 -11.35
N GLY A 193 -9.72 -4.42 -10.47
CA GLY A 193 -10.10 -4.31 -9.07
C GLY A 193 -9.48 -5.44 -8.25
N VAL A 194 -9.64 -6.70 -8.66
CA VAL A 194 -9.04 -7.86 -7.98
C VAL A 194 -8.39 -8.81 -9.00
N ARG A 195 -7.10 -9.14 -8.80
CA ARG A 195 -6.38 -10.16 -9.59
C ARG A 195 -5.44 -11.00 -8.72
N PRO A 196 -5.20 -12.28 -9.03
CA PRO A 196 -4.17 -13.08 -8.40
C PRO A 196 -2.78 -12.76 -8.94
N LEU A 197 -1.78 -13.10 -8.14
CA LEU A 197 -0.35 -12.99 -8.41
C LEU A 197 0.31 -14.32 -8.00
N ARG A 198 1.22 -14.81 -8.84
CA ARG A 198 2.08 -15.96 -8.53
C ARG A 198 3.55 -15.55 -8.61
N ILE A 199 4.31 -15.92 -7.60
CA ILE A 199 5.75 -15.65 -7.48
C ILE A 199 6.44 -16.97 -7.14
N THR A 200 7.63 -17.20 -7.69
CA THR A 200 8.56 -18.22 -7.18
C THR A 200 9.85 -17.56 -6.71
N LEU A 201 10.40 -18.06 -5.60
CA LEU A 201 11.61 -17.51 -4.98
C LEU A 201 12.43 -18.61 -4.27
N THR A 202 13.75 -18.49 -4.29
CA THR A 202 14.67 -19.43 -3.62
C THR A 202 15.80 -18.70 -2.90
N GLN A 203 16.49 -19.41 -2.00
CA GLN A 203 17.73 -18.96 -1.36
C GLN A 203 18.98 -19.56 -2.03
N HIS A 204 18.79 -20.42 -3.05
CA HIS A 204 19.85 -21.24 -3.65
C HIS A 204 20.25 -20.82 -5.08
N ASP A 205 19.66 -19.75 -5.61
CA ASP A 205 19.97 -19.27 -6.96
C ASP A 205 21.45 -18.84 -7.05
N PRO A 206 22.26 -19.34 -8.00
CA PRO A 206 23.67 -18.99 -8.11
C PRO A 206 23.95 -17.48 -8.22
N ARG A 207 22.97 -16.66 -8.64
CA ARG A 207 23.07 -15.20 -8.75
C ARG A 207 23.01 -14.47 -7.41
N VAL A 208 22.56 -15.14 -6.34
CA VAL A 208 22.66 -14.64 -4.95
C VAL A 208 24.13 -14.44 -4.56
N GLY A 209 24.99 -15.39 -4.94
CA GLY A 209 26.42 -15.40 -4.60
C GLY A 209 26.71 -15.74 -3.14
N SER A 210 27.96 -16.10 -2.85
CA SER A 210 28.40 -16.49 -1.50
C SER A 210 28.36 -15.36 -0.45
N ASN A 211 28.18 -14.12 -0.89
CA ASN A 211 28.36 -12.90 -0.08
C ASN A 211 27.03 -12.12 0.08
N ALA A 212 25.88 -12.73 -0.20
CA ALA A 212 24.59 -12.10 0.05
C ALA A 212 24.38 -11.86 1.55
N PRO A 213 23.63 -10.81 1.95
CA PRO A 213 23.23 -10.63 3.34
C PRO A 213 22.36 -11.81 3.80
N ALA A 214 22.40 -12.14 5.09
CA ALA A 214 21.43 -13.07 5.66
C ALA A 214 19.99 -12.50 5.55
N PRO A 215 18.94 -13.35 5.57
CA PRO A 215 17.57 -12.90 5.80
C PRO A 215 17.47 -12.07 7.09
N VAL A 216 16.58 -11.06 7.09
CA VAL A 216 16.25 -10.32 8.30
C VAL A 216 15.58 -11.25 9.33
N SER A 217 16.03 -11.18 10.58
CA SER A 217 15.62 -12.07 11.68
C SER A 217 14.83 -11.37 12.79
N ALA A 218 14.48 -10.10 12.58
CA ALA A 218 13.60 -9.32 13.45
C ALA A 218 12.30 -8.99 12.70
N PRO A 219 11.14 -8.93 13.37
CA PRO A 219 9.86 -8.58 12.73
C PRO A 219 9.93 -7.27 11.92
N GLN A 220 9.55 -7.36 10.65
CA GLN A 220 9.45 -6.23 9.73
C GLN A 220 8.04 -5.62 9.77
N GLU A 221 7.74 -4.98 10.90
CA GLU A 221 6.52 -4.21 11.12
C GLU A 221 6.82 -2.83 11.73
N GLY A 222 5.89 -1.91 11.58
CA GLY A 222 5.98 -0.54 12.09
C GLY A 222 5.16 0.43 11.24
N PRO A 223 5.28 1.75 11.49
CA PRO A 223 4.52 2.79 10.79
C PRO A 223 5.23 3.38 9.55
N ALA A 224 6.41 2.90 9.16
CA ALA A 224 7.07 3.38 7.93
C ALA A 224 6.34 2.85 6.68
N PRO A 225 6.18 3.65 5.62
CA PRO A 225 5.53 3.18 4.38
C PRO A 225 6.46 2.32 3.51
N ALA A 226 7.79 2.41 3.72
CA ALA A 226 8.82 1.64 3.04
C ALA A 226 9.97 1.31 4.01
N PRO A 227 10.74 0.23 3.76
CA PRO A 227 12.00 -0.02 4.43
C PRO A 227 13.09 0.92 3.89
N ASP A 228 13.99 1.33 4.78
CA ASP A 228 15.22 2.07 4.47
C ASP A 228 16.44 1.16 4.30
N GLN A 229 16.27 -0.15 4.56
CA GLN A 229 17.29 -1.19 4.55
C GLN A 229 16.94 -2.35 3.62
N ASP A 230 17.92 -3.23 3.37
CA ASP A 230 17.75 -4.45 2.57
C ASP A 230 17.03 -5.54 3.38
N VAL A 231 15.81 -5.86 2.97
CA VAL A 231 14.95 -6.88 3.61
C VAL A 231 14.86 -8.17 2.78
N PHE A 232 15.55 -8.27 1.65
CA PHE A 232 15.56 -9.45 0.79
C PHE A 232 16.60 -10.48 1.24
N GLY A 233 17.74 -10.03 1.77
CA GLY A 233 18.82 -10.91 2.22
C GLY A 233 19.35 -11.79 1.08
N ASN A 234 19.38 -13.11 1.29
CA ASN A 234 19.83 -14.10 0.31
C ASN A 234 18.68 -14.68 -0.56
N TRP A 235 17.46 -14.14 -0.47
CA TRP A 235 16.37 -14.55 -1.34
C TRP A 235 16.47 -13.96 -2.74
N PHE A 236 16.03 -14.74 -3.72
CA PHE A 236 16.02 -14.38 -5.14
C PHE A 236 14.70 -14.79 -5.80
N ILE A 237 14.04 -13.84 -6.45
CA ILE A 237 12.79 -14.05 -7.20
C ILE A 237 13.11 -14.69 -8.55
N THR A 238 12.65 -15.92 -8.77
CA THR A 238 12.94 -16.70 -9.99
C THR A 238 11.87 -16.54 -11.08
N GLY A 239 10.67 -16.09 -10.73
CA GLY A 239 9.57 -15.83 -11.66
C GLY A 239 8.42 -15.07 -10.99
N ALA A 240 7.70 -14.26 -11.77
CA ALA A 240 6.53 -13.52 -11.28
C ALA A 240 5.48 -13.34 -12.39
N SER A 241 4.19 -13.50 -12.04
CA SER A 241 3.11 -13.57 -13.02
C SER A 241 2.66 -12.22 -13.61
N PHE A 242 3.39 -11.11 -13.40
CA PHE A 242 3.07 -9.82 -14.00
C PHE A 242 3.20 -9.83 -15.53
N GLY A 243 4.10 -10.67 -16.07
CA GLY A 243 4.24 -10.92 -17.51
C GLY A 243 3.30 -12.01 -18.06
N GLY A 244 2.44 -12.60 -17.23
CA GLY A 244 1.76 -13.88 -17.47
C GLY A 244 2.50 -15.06 -16.82
N TRP A 245 2.03 -16.28 -17.03
CA TRP A 245 2.66 -17.49 -16.48
C TRP A 245 2.54 -18.68 -17.45
N GLY A 246 3.59 -19.52 -17.51
CA GLY A 246 3.66 -20.70 -18.38
C GLY A 246 4.35 -20.43 -19.72
N PRO A 247 4.43 -21.45 -20.62
CA PRO A 247 5.06 -21.31 -21.93
C PRO A 247 4.33 -20.27 -22.78
N LYS A 248 5.07 -19.41 -23.50
CA LYS A 248 4.48 -18.31 -24.28
C LYS A 248 3.64 -18.78 -25.48
N ASP A 249 3.93 -19.96 -26.00
CA ASP A 249 3.25 -20.58 -27.15
C ASP A 249 2.18 -21.61 -26.72
N ALA A 250 1.74 -21.59 -25.44
CA ALA A 250 0.75 -22.53 -24.92
C ALA A 250 -0.66 -22.26 -25.48
N PRO A 251 -1.41 -23.28 -25.93
CA PRO A 251 -2.77 -23.09 -26.42
C PRO A 251 -3.76 -22.81 -25.28
N GLU A 252 -4.74 -21.95 -25.55
CA GLU A 252 -5.96 -21.86 -24.74
C GLU A 252 -6.58 -23.26 -24.62
N PRO A 253 -6.90 -23.76 -23.39
CA PRO A 253 -7.32 -22.98 -22.24
C PRO A 253 -6.34 -22.96 -21.05
N THR A 254 -5.03 -23.22 -21.23
CA THR A 254 -4.06 -23.17 -20.10
C THR A 254 -3.69 -21.74 -19.65
N ARG A 255 -4.56 -20.75 -19.91
CA ARG A 255 -4.36 -19.34 -19.58
C ARG A 255 -4.32 -19.13 -18.07
N TRP A 256 -3.23 -18.52 -17.61
CA TRP A 256 -3.16 -17.95 -16.27
C TRP A 256 -3.95 -16.62 -16.21
N PRO A 257 -4.70 -16.34 -15.13
CA PRO A 257 -5.01 -17.21 -14.00
C PRO A 257 -6.27 -18.08 -14.21
N PRO A 258 -6.37 -19.24 -13.55
CA PRO A 258 -7.59 -20.04 -13.57
C PRO A 258 -8.74 -19.34 -12.82
N ALA A 259 -9.98 -19.49 -13.31
CA ALA A 259 -11.15 -18.82 -12.75
C ALA A 259 -11.42 -19.14 -11.26
N SER A 260 -11.05 -20.33 -10.79
CA SER A 260 -11.13 -20.70 -9.37
C SER A 260 -10.21 -19.85 -8.48
N LEU A 261 -9.04 -19.42 -8.98
CA LEU A 261 -8.13 -18.55 -8.26
C LEU A 261 -8.59 -17.09 -8.29
N MET A 262 -9.19 -16.64 -9.41
CA MET A 262 -9.91 -15.36 -9.46
C MET A 262 -11.02 -15.31 -8.40
N GLN A 263 -11.81 -16.38 -8.27
CA GLN A 263 -12.87 -16.48 -7.25
C GLN A 263 -12.32 -16.45 -5.82
N ARG A 264 -11.25 -17.21 -5.53
CA ARG A 264 -10.58 -17.17 -4.21
C ARG A 264 -10.11 -15.75 -3.87
N CYS A 265 -9.45 -15.06 -4.80
CA CYS A 265 -9.05 -13.67 -4.56
C CYS A 265 -10.23 -12.72 -4.40
N SER A 266 -11.32 -12.91 -5.15
CA SER A 266 -12.57 -12.15 -4.97
C SER A 266 -13.18 -12.34 -3.57
N GLN A 267 -12.98 -13.51 -2.95
CA GLN A 267 -13.48 -13.84 -1.60
C GLN A 267 -12.53 -13.41 -0.47
N ALA A 268 -11.21 -13.35 -0.72
CA ALA A 268 -10.20 -13.00 0.28
C ALA A 268 -9.99 -11.49 0.49
N MET A 269 -10.58 -10.62 -0.34
CA MET A 269 -10.49 -9.16 -0.15
C MET A 269 -11.40 -8.69 1.00
N PRO A 270 -10.98 -7.68 1.81
CA PRO A 270 -11.77 -7.20 2.95
C PRO A 270 -13.13 -6.57 2.59
N GLN A 271 -13.27 -6.08 1.35
CA GLN A 271 -14.52 -5.55 0.82
C GLN A 271 -15.15 -6.53 -0.17
N ASN A 272 -16.48 -6.66 -0.14
CA ASN A 272 -17.21 -7.52 -1.07
C ASN A 272 -17.28 -6.93 -2.49
N GLU A 273 -17.72 -7.73 -3.47
CA GLU A 273 -17.72 -7.33 -4.88
C GLU A 273 -18.52 -6.05 -5.17
N ALA A 274 -19.70 -5.88 -4.57
CA ALA A 274 -20.53 -4.69 -4.78
C ALA A 274 -19.89 -3.43 -4.15
N GLU A 275 -19.23 -3.57 -3.00
CA GLU A 275 -18.46 -2.49 -2.37
C GLU A 275 -17.27 -2.08 -3.25
N ARG A 276 -16.49 -3.04 -3.76
CA ARG A 276 -15.35 -2.78 -4.64
C ARG A 276 -15.79 -2.11 -5.95
N LEU A 277 -16.86 -2.60 -6.58
CA LEU A 277 -17.42 -1.97 -7.80
C LEU A 277 -17.92 -0.54 -7.52
N SER A 278 -18.53 -0.29 -6.36
CA SER A 278 -18.96 1.05 -5.92
C SER A 278 -17.78 1.99 -5.64
N MET A 279 -16.66 1.46 -5.11
CA MET A 279 -15.41 2.21 -5.02
C MET A 279 -14.90 2.60 -6.41
N ILE A 280 -14.73 1.64 -7.32
CA ILE A 280 -14.16 1.86 -8.66
C ILE A 280 -15.02 2.85 -9.49
N ALA A 281 -16.35 2.69 -9.47
CA ALA A 281 -17.25 3.37 -10.40
C ALA A 281 -17.49 4.86 -10.09
N GLY A 282 -17.43 5.71 -11.10
CA GLY A 282 -17.77 7.13 -11.05
C GLY A 282 -16.65 8.04 -10.56
N PHE A 283 -16.61 9.26 -11.09
CA PHE A 283 -15.70 10.31 -10.67
C PHE A 283 -16.02 10.77 -9.24
N LYS A 284 -15.00 10.90 -8.39
CA LYS A 284 -15.14 11.27 -6.97
C LYS A 284 -14.59 12.68 -6.71
N ASP A 285 -15.18 13.41 -5.77
CA ASP A 285 -14.66 14.71 -5.32
C ASP A 285 -13.40 14.60 -4.45
N LYS A 286 -13.17 13.44 -3.85
CA LYS A 286 -11.99 13.09 -3.05
C LYS A 286 -11.64 11.61 -3.28
N PRO A 287 -10.36 11.22 -3.20
CA PRO A 287 -9.99 9.81 -3.14
C PRO A 287 -10.45 9.20 -1.80
N PRO A 288 -10.49 7.86 -1.67
CA PRO A 288 -10.62 7.21 -0.37
C PRO A 288 -9.42 7.56 0.53
N PRO A 289 -9.57 7.53 1.86
CA PRO A 289 -8.44 7.70 2.77
C PRO A 289 -7.46 6.54 2.63
N HIS A 290 -6.16 6.82 2.68
CA HIS A 290 -5.13 5.79 2.56
C HIS A 290 -4.99 4.90 3.80
N GLY A 291 -5.39 5.39 4.98
CA GLY A 291 -5.19 4.69 6.25
C GLY A 291 -3.71 4.52 6.60
N ASP A 292 -3.39 3.58 7.47
CA ASP A 292 -1.99 3.22 7.75
C ASP A 292 -1.50 2.13 6.80
N ALA A 293 -0.17 1.94 6.76
CA ALA A 293 0.43 0.74 6.18
C ALA A 293 0.25 -0.43 7.17
N VAL A 294 -0.20 -1.59 6.69
CA VAL A 294 -0.56 -2.73 7.55
C VAL A 294 0.01 -4.03 6.99
N PRO A 295 0.97 -4.69 7.66
CA PRO A 295 1.99 -4.02 8.46
C PRO A 295 2.70 -2.96 7.59
N GLY A 296 3.15 -1.87 8.19
CA GLY A 296 4.19 -1.05 7.55
C GLY A 296 5.57 -1.67 7.79
N TRP A 297 6.59 -0.82 7.80
CA TRP A 297 7.99 -1.21 7.99
C TRP A 297 8.56 -0.61 9.28
N PRO A 298 9.64 -1.18 9.84
CA PRO A 298 10.28 -0.66 11.03
C PRO A 298 10.76 0.80 10.85
N LEU A 299 10.69 1.58 11.93
CA LEU A 299 11.40 2.85 12.01
C LEU A 299 12.79 2.60 12.60
N ASN A 300 13.81 2.51 11.76
CA ASN A 300 15.18 2.48 12.25
C ASN A 300 15.51 3.76 13.05
N PRO A 301 16.31 3.64 14.14
CA PRO A 301 17.02 4.76 14.73
C PRO A 301 17.96 5.40 13.69
N LYS A 302 18.19 6.71 13.81
CA LYS A 302 19.24 7.45 13.08
C LYS A 302 20.40 7.73 14.02
#